data_AF-A0A7C9RP45-F1
#
_entry.id   AF-A0A7C9RP45-F1
#
_cell.length_a   1.000
_cell.length_b   1.000
_cell.length_c   1.000
_cell.angle_alpha   90.00
_cell.angle_beta   90.00
_cell.angle_gamma   90.00
#
_symmetry.space_group_name_H-M   'P 1'
#
loop_
_entity.id
_entity.type
_entity.pdbx_description
1 polymer ?
#
loop_
_entity_poly.entity_id
_entity_poly.type
_entity_poly.pdbx_seq_one_letter_code
_entity_poly.pdbx_strand_id
1 'polypeptide(L)' 'MTTWRKSSYSGGGNNCVEIGRSVGIRDSKAPATHLPVSANAWSAFLRCLDHFATTAR' A
#
# COMPACT_ATOMS: atom_id res chain seq x y z
N MET A 1 -8.27 16.35 -1.13
CA MET A 1 -7.15 15.85 -1.94
C MET A 1 -6.12 15.26 -0.97
N THR A 2 -5.86 13.95 -1.03
CA THR A 2 -4.84 13.33 -0.16
C THR A 2 -3.46 13.75 -0.65
N THR A 3 -2.65 14.34 0.22
CA THR A 3 -1.25 14.66 -0.09
C THR A 3 -0.41 13.39 0.04
N TRP A 4 -0.14 12.74 -1.09
CA TRP A 4 0.75 11.58 -1.17
C TRP A 4 2.21 12.03 -1.28
N ARG A 5 3.11 11.32 -0.61
CA ARG A 5 4.57 11.49 -0.78
C ARG A 5 5.24 10.13 -0.98
N LYS A 6 6.25 10.07 -1.85
CA LYS A 6 7.07 8.88 -2.02
C LYS A 6 7.83 8.56 -0.72
N SER A 7 7.82 7.30 -0.30
CA SER A 7 8.60 6.80 0.82
C SER A 7 10.09 6.83 0.51
N SER A 8 10.92 7.24 1.47
CA SER A 8 12.38 7.22 1.35
C SER A 8 12.96 5.82 1.18
N TYR A 9 12.21 4.77 1.52
CA TYR A 9 12.59 3.37 1.33
C TYR A 9 12.35 2.86 -0.10
N SER A 10 11.75 3.67 -0.98
CA SER A 10 11.48 3.28 -2.38
C SER A 10 12.73 3.46 -3.24
N GLY A 11 13.54 2.40 -3.38
CA GLY A 11 14.76 2.37 -4.21
C GLY A 11 14.57 1.80 -5.62
N GLY A 12 15.57 1.98 -6.49
CA GLY A 12 15.77 1.17 -7.71
C GLY A 12 14.74 1.29 -8.85
N GLY A 13 13.76 2.19 -8.76
CA GLY A 13 12.79 2.45 -9.83
C GLY A 13 11.58 1.50 -9.89
N ASN A 14 11.54 0.46 -9.04
CA ASN A 14 10.44 -0.50 -8.94
C ASN A 14 9.89 -0.57 -7.50
N ASN A 15 8.69 -1.10 -7.29
CA ASN A 15 8.08 -1.31 -5.96
C ASN A 15 7.97 -0.04 -5.08
N CYS A 16 7.58 1.09 -5.69
CA CYS A 16 7.45 2.35 -4.95
C CYS A 16 6.28 2.32 -3.96
N VAL A 17 6.54 2.78 -2.73
CA VAL A 17 5.53 2.98 -1.69
C VAL A 17 5.28 4.48 -1.54
N GLU A 18 4.01 4.88 -1.57
CA GLU A 18 3.57 6.25 -1.32
C GLU A 18 2.80 6.30 0.00
N ILE A 19 2.99 7.37 0.78
CA ILE A 19 2.39 7.53 2.12
C ILE A 19 1.44 8.74 2.10
N GLY A 20 0.24 8.58 2.64
CA GLY A 20 -0.80 9.60 2.76
C GLY A 20 -1.74 9.33 3.94
N ARG A 21 -2.69 10.23 4.21
CA ARG A 21 -3.70 10.08 5.29
C ARG A 21 -4.85 9.11 4.93
N SER A 22 -4.75 8.40 3.81
CA SER A 22 -5.73 7.41 3.32
C SER A 22 -4.99 6.19 2.78
N VAL A 23 -5.67 5.04 2.67
CA VAL A 23 -5.12 3.85 2.02
C VAL A 23 -5.66 3.77 0.58
N GLY A 24 -4.77 3.51 -0.38
CA GLY A 24 -5.16 3.36 -1.78
C GLY A 24 -4.12 2.56 -2.54
N ILE A 25 -4.59 1.84 -3.56
CA ILE A 25 -3.74 1.06 -4.48
C ILE A 25 -3.74 1.79 -5.82
N ARG A 26 -2.58 1.97 -6.41
CA ARG A 26 -2.40 2.75 -7.63
C ARG A 26 -1.32 2.14 -8.49
N ASP A 27 -1.51 2.21 -9.80
CA ASP A 27 -0.45 1.87 -10.74
C ASP A 27 0.55 3.03 -10.83
N SER A 28 1.83 2.74 -10.59
CA SER A 28 2.88 3.76 -10.61
C SER A 28 3.10 4.35 -11.99
N LYS A 29 2.70 3.65 -13.06
CA LYS A 29 2.81 4.09 -14.46
C LYS A 29 1.55 4.82 -14.96
N ALA A 30 0.42 4.71 -14.25
CA ALA A 30 -0.85 5.39 -14.53
C ALA A 30 -1.34 6.20 -13.32
N PRO A 31 -0.67 7.32 -13.01
CA PRO A 31 -0.82 8.05 -11.76
C PRO A 31 -2.18 8.75 -11.53
N ALA A 32 -3.05 8.84 -12.54
CA ALA A 32 -4.23 9.69 -12.46
C ALA A 32 -5.34 9.14 -11.52
N THR A 33 -5.39 7.83 -11.30
CA THR A 33 -6.46 7.15 -10.56
C THR A 33 -5.89 6.22 -9.50
N HIS A 34 -6.61 6.01 -8.41
CA HIS A 34 -6.30 5.01 -7.39
C HIS A 34 -7.57 4.30 -6.95
N LEU A 35 -7.43 3.03 -6.58
CA LEU A 35 -8.47 2.25 -5.92
C LEU A 35 -8.44 2.56 -4.42
N PRO A 36 -9.46 3.22 -3.84
CA PRO A 36 -9.49 3.49 -2.41
C PRO A 36 -9.70 2.20 -1.63
N VAL A 37 -9.01 2.08 -0.49
CA VAL A 37 -9.19 0.98 0.45
C VAL A 37 -9.50 1.58 1.82
N SER A 38 -10.49 1.03 2.52
CA SER A 38 -10.76 1.47 3.89
C SER A 38 -9.62 1.04 4.81
N ALA A 39 -9.34 1.85 5.84
CA ALA A 39 -8.32 1.50 6.83
C ALA A 39 -8.58 0.12 7.48
N ASN A 40 -9.84 -0.17 7.78
CA ASN A 40 -10.26 -1.45 8.38
C ASN A 40 -9.97 -2.64 7.45
N ALA A 41 -10.29 -2.52 6.16
CA ALA A 41 -10.03 -3.59 5.19
C ALA A 41 -8.51 -3.84 5.02
N TRP A 42 -7.72 -2.76 5.00
CA TRP A 42 -6.26 -2.86 4.93
C TRP A 42 -5.66 -3.56 6.15
N SER A 43 -6.10 -3.18 7.36
CA SER A 43 -5.67 -3.84 8.60
C SER A 43 -6.05 -5.32 8.64
N ALA A 44 -7.25 -5.67 8.17
CA ALA A 44 -7.68 -7.07 8.09
C ALA A 44 -6.80 -7.88 7.12
N PHE A 45 -6.48 -7.32 5.97
CA PHE A 45 -5.59 -7.94 4.98
C PHE A 45 -4.19 -8.21 5.56
N LEU A 46 -3.57 -7.24 6.22
CA LEU A 46 -2.24 -7.40 6.82
C LEU A 46 -2.21 -8.50 7.91
N ARG A 47 -3.24 -8.55 8.76
CA ARG A 47 -3.39 -9.62 9.76
C ARG A 47 -3.52 -11.00 9.12
N CYS A 48 -4.21 -11.07 7.99
CA CYS A 48 -4.37 -12.30 7.23
C CYS A 48 -3.02 -12.80 6.71
N LEU A 49 -2.21 -11.90 6.13
CA LEU A 49 -0.86 -12.24 5.65
C LEU A 49 0.06 -12.72 6.78
N ASP A 50 0.02 -12.08 7.94
CA ASP A 50 0.83 -12.48 9.11
C ASP A 50 0.45 -13.88 9.61
N HIS A 51 -0.85 -14.18 9.64
CA HIS A 51 -1.34 -15.50 9.99
C HIS A 51 -0.84 -16.57 9.00
N PHE A 52 -0.94 -16.30 7.70
CA PHE A 52 -0.42 -17.20 6.67
C PHE A 52 1.10 -17.39 6.74
N ALA A 53 1.86 -16.33 7.02
CA ALA A 53 3.32 -16.39 7.16
C ALA A 53 3.74 -17.23 8.37
N THR A 54 2.94 -17.22 9.44
CA THR A 54 3.17 -18.03 10.64
C THR A 54 2.83 -19.51 10.40
N THR A 55 1.78 -19.81 9.63
CA THR A 55 1.37 -21.19 9.30
C THR A 55 2.30 -21.85 8.26
N ALA A 56 2.96 -21.07 7.40
CA ALA A 56 3.87 -21.57 6.38
C ALA A 56 5.31 -21.83 6.87
N ARG A 57 5.59 -21.63 8.16
CA ARG A 57 6.88 -21.88 8.81
C ARG A 57 6.84 -23.16 9.62
#